data_AF-A0A256I9S2-F1
#
_entry.id   AF-A0A256I9S2-F1
#
_cell.length_a   1.000
_cell.length_b   1.000
_cell.length_c   1.000
_cell.angle_alpha   90.00
_cell.angle_beta   90.00
_cell.angle_gamma   90.00
#
_symmetry.space_group_name_H-M   'P 1'
#
loop_
_entity.id
_entity.type
_entity.pdbx_description
1 polymer ?
#
loop_
_entity_poly.entity_id
_entity_poly.type
_entity_poly.pdbx_seq_one_letter_code
_entity_poly.pdbx_strand_id
1 'polypeptide(L)' 'MSTNDPTGVESTGTTTAESSNTDSDQWVGPFTEPSPYGGTTGYTYLRCRECGIEVLTDSRTHATHRAGCPQQ' A
#
# COMPACT_ATOMS: atom_id res chain seq x y z
N MET A 1 -8.72 25.80 37.86
CA MET A 1 -8.56 24.34 37.77
C MET A 1 -8.35 24.00 36.31
N SER A 2 -7.34 23.19 36.04
CA SER A 2 -6.69 22.98 34.75
C SER A 2 -7.60 22.41 33.67
N THR A 3 -7.67 23.09 32.53
CA THR A 3 -8.15 22.50 31.27
C THR A 3 -7.06 21.55 30.79
N ASN A 4 -7.23 20.25 31.03
CA ASN A 4 -6.37 19.24 30.41
C ASN A 4 -6.94 18.89 29.04
N ASP A 5 -6.42 19.55 28.01
CA ASP A 5 -6.32 18.98 26.66
C ASP A 5 -4.94 18.30 26.59
N PRO A 6 -4.84 17.07 26.08
CA PRO A 6 -4.63 16.96 24.65
C PRO A 6 -5.46 15.83 24.03
N THR A 7 -6.37 16.25 23.15
CA THR A 7 -6.83 15.45 22.03
C THR A 7 -5.60 15.12 21.16
N GLY A 8 -5.21 13.86 21.12
CA GLY A 8 -3.95 13.45 20.50
C GLY A 8 -4.02 12.07 19.85
N VAL A 9 -5.04 11.84 19.01
CA VAL A 9 -5.03 10.75 18.04
C VAL A 9 -5.59 11.25 16.71
N GLU A 10 -4.87 12.13 16.03
CA GLU A 10 -5.08 12.29 14.59
C GLU A 10 -4.42 11.11 13.86
N SER A 11 -5.02 9.92 13.98
CA SER A 11 -4.84 8.89 12.97
C SER A 11 -5.73 9.26 11.79
N THR A 12 -5.31 10.28 11.06
CA THR A 12 -5.88 10.60 9.76
C THR A 12 -5.42 9.51 8.81
N GLY A 13 -6.16 8.40 8.82
CA GLY A 13 -6.15 7.42 7.74
C GLY A 13 -6.72 8.06 6.48
N THR A 14 -6.03 9.06 5.94
CA THR A 14 -6.29 9.58 4.61
C THR A 14 -5.42 8.79 3.65
N THR A 15 -6.03 7.85 2.95
CA THR A 15 -5.55 7.49 1.62
C THR A 15 -6.75 7.21 0.74
N THR A 16 -7.43 8.29 0.34
CA THR A 16 -8.22 8.28 -0.88
C THR A 16 -7.32 8.81 -1.99
N ALA A 17 -6.73 7.89 -2.74
CA ALA A 17 -6.29 8.16 -4.09
C ALA A 17 -6.79 7.01 -4.95
N GLU A 18 -8.00 7.20 -5.47
CA GLU A 18 -8.55 6.46 -6.59
C GLU A 18 -7.59 6.63 -7.78
N SER A 19 -6.81 5.59 -8.07
CA SER A 19 -6.14 5.44 -9.36
C SER A 19 -6.50 4.08 -9.91
N SER A 20 -7.75 3.98 -10.36
CA SER A 20 -8.25 2.87 -11.16
C SER A 20 -7.52 2.84 -12.49
N ASN A 21 -6.47 2.03 -12.59
CA ASN A 21 -6.03 1.51 -13.88
C ASN A 21 -6.62 0.11 -14.05
N THR A 22 -7.87 0.10 -14.52
CA THR A 22 -8.59 -1.10 -14.91
C THR A 22 -8.00 -1.62 -16.22
N ASP A 23 -7.20 -2.68 -16.16
CA ASP A 23 -7.27 -3.74 -17.16
C ASP A 23 -6.59 -5.01 -16.62
N SER A 24 -7.40 -6.03 -16.27
CA SER A 24 -7.01 -7.45 -16.16
C SER A 24 -5.85 -7.85 -15.25
N ASP A 25 -5.21 -6.91 -14.56
CA ASP A 25 -4.04 -7.19 -13.77
C ASP A 25 -4.45 -7.67 -12.38
N GLN A 26 -4.01 -8.89 -12.06
CA GLN A 26 -4.06 -9.55 -10.75
C GLN A 26 -3.47 -8.73 -9.58
N TRP A 27 -3.08 -7.49 -9.81
CA TRP A 27 -2.48 -6.55 -8.88
C TRP A 27 -3.54 -5.55 -8.40
N VAL A 28 -3.45 -5.14 -7.14
CA VAL A 28 -4.24 -4.09 -6.49
C VAL A 28 -3.32 -2.94 -6.11
N GLY A 29 -3.79 -1.72 -6.27
CA GLY A 29 -3.03 -0.50 -5.97
C GLY A 29 -2.99 0.42 -7.20
N PRO A 30 -2.05 1.37 -7.25
CA PRO A 30 -0.92 1.55 -6.33
C PRO A 30 -1.32 2.03 -4.93
N PHE A 31 -0.63 1.51 -3.92
CA PHE A 31 -0.70 1.97 -2.53
C PHE A 31 0.57 2.73 -2.16
N THR A 32 0.47 3.72 -1.28
CA THR A 32 1.64 4.44 -0.79
C THR A 32 2.40 3.62 0.25
N GLU A 33 3.71 3.47 0.08
CA GLU A 33 4.55 2.73 1.03
C GLU A 33 4.73 3.54 2.33
N PRO A 34 4.33 2.98 3.50
CA PRO A 34 4.51 3.64 4.78
C PRO A 34 5.97 3.59 5.23
N SER A 35 6.44 4.68 5.84
CA SER A 35 7.78 4.73 6.44
C SER A 35 7.75 4.22 7.89
N PRO A 36 8.80 3.52 8.36
CA PRO A 36 8.89 3.05 9.76
C PRO A 36 9.03 4.21 10.76
N TYR A 37 9.34 5.42 10.30
CA TYR A 37 9.51 6.62 11.13
C TYR A 37 8.24 7.50 11.16
N GLY A 38 7.13 7.02 10.58
CA GLY A 38 5.94 7.82 10.34
C GLY A 38 5.99 8.53 8.97
N GLY A 39 4.81 8.77 8.40
CA GLY A 39 4.69 9.29 7.02
C GLY A 39 4.92 8.21 5.95
N THR A 40 5.32 8.63 4.76
CA THR A 40 5.47 7.77 3.58
C THR A 40 6.90 7.81 3.06
N THR A 41 7.36 6.73 2.45
CA THR A 41 8.73 6.68 1.88
C THR A 41 8.85 7.41 0.54
N GLY A 42 7.71 7.79 -0.04
CA GLY A 42 7.62 8.36 -1.39
C GLY A 42 7.49 7.31 -2.49
N TYR A 43 7.61 6.02 -2.15
CA TYR A 43 7.38 4.92 -3.09
C TYR A 43 5.93 4.44 -3.06
N THR A 44 5.56 3.71 -4.12
CA THR A 44 4.26 3.03 -4.21
C THR A 44 4.46 1.55 -4.45
N TYR A 45 3.55 0.75 -3.90
CA TYR A 45 3.55 -0.69 -4.06
C TYR A 45 2.23 -1.20 -4.61
N LEU A 46 2.28 -2.36 -5.24
CA LEU A 46 1.15 -3.14 -5.72
C LEU A 46 1.05 -4.41 -4.89
N ARG A 47 -0.17 -4.89 -4.68
CA ARG A 47 -0.44 -6.14 -3.98
C ARG A 47 -1.11 -7.14 -4.88
N CYS A 48 -0.57 -8.36 -4.98
CA CYS A 48 -1.22 -9.42 -5.75
C CYS A 48 -2.52 -9.85 -5.05
N ARG A 49 -3.64 -9.91 -5.78
CA ARG A 49 -4.94 -10.39 -5.29
C ARG A 49 -4.90 -11.87 -4.89
N GLU A 50 -4.15 -12.67 -5.66
CA GLU A 50 -4.17 -14.12 -5.54
C GLU A 50 -3.27 -14.61 -4.40
N CYS A 51 -2.01 -14.17 -4.36
CA CYS A 51 -1.04 -14.64 -3.36
C CYS A 51 -0.70 -13.62 -2.27
N GLY A 52 -1.23 -12.39 -2.38
CA GLY A 52 -1.07 -11.36 -1.35
C GLY A 52 0.31 -10.72 -1.26
N ILE A 53 1.26 -11.05 -2.15
CA ILE A 53 2.59 -10.43 -2.13
C ILE A 53 2.49 -8.94 -2.46
N GLU A 54 3.38 -8.17 -1.86
CA GLU A 54 3.50 -6.73 -2.07
C GLU A 54 4.83 -6.46 -2.75
N VAL A 55 4.80 -5.67 -3.83
CA VAL A 55 5.99 -5.32 -4.62
C VAL A 55 5.93 -3.86 -5.00
N LEU A 56 7.08 -3.19 -5.06
CA LEU A 56 7.13 -1.82 -5.59
C LEU A 56 6.63 -1.79 -7.03
N THR A 57 5.95 -0.71 -7.41
CA THR A 57 5.42 -0.51 -8.77
C THR A 57 6.51 -0.69 -9.84
N ASP A 58 7.71 -0.15 -9.60
CA ASP A 58 8.90 -0.32 -10.47
C ASP A 58 9.51 -1.73 -10.46
N SER A 59 9.20 -2.56 -9.45
CA SER A 59 9.77 -3.91 -9.31
C SER A 59 8.80 -5.01 -9.70
N ARG A 60 7.63 -4.65 -10.24
CA ARG A 60 6.56 -5.60 -10.60
C ARG A 60 7.03 -6.71 -11.56
N THR A 61 7.89 -6.38 -12.53
CA THR A 61 8.40 -7.36 -13.52
C THR A 61 9.34 -8.40 -12.94
N HIS A 62 9.89 -8.15 -11.75
CA HIS A 62 10.79 -9.06 -11.03
C HIS A 62 10.10 -9.68 -9.80
N ALA A 63 8.78 -9.53 -9.69
CA ALA A 63 8.02 -10.06 -8.58
C ALA A 63 8.09 -11.59 -8.56
N THR A 64 8.55 -12.16 -7.45
CA THR A 64 8.49 -13.60 -7.23
C THR A 64 7.20 -13.94 -6.48
N HIS A 65 6.30 -14.64 -7.16
CA HIS A 65 5.02 -15.05 -6.58
C HIS A 65 5.13 -16.26 -5.66
N ARG A 66 4.12 -16.46 -4.79
CA ARG A 66 4.02 -17.67 -3.97
C ARG A 66 3.58 -18.84 -4.84
N ALA A 67 4.04 -20.04 -4.48
CA ALA A 67 3.61 -21.29 -5.11
C ALA A 67 2.08 -21.39 -5.21
N GLY A 68 1.57 -21.66 -6.41
CA GLY A 68 0.14 -21.74 -6.70
C GLY A 68 -0.51 -20.42 -7.14
N CYS A 69 0.24 -19.32 -7.20
CA CYS A 69 -0.23 -18.11 -7.87
C CYS A 69 -0.30 -18.35 -9.40
N PRO A 70 -1.24 -17.77 -10.14
CA PRO A 70 -1.31 -17.92 -11.59
C PRO A 70 -0.16 -17.24 -12.36
N GLN A 71 0.72 -16.48 -11.72
CA GLN A 71 1.78 -15.70 -12.38
C GLN A 71 3.18 -16.03 -11.89
N GLN A 72 3.50 -17.31 -12.07
CA GLN A 72 4.78 -17.92 -11.74
C GLN A 72 5.75 -17.83 -12.91
#